data_AF-A0A3E2NI38-F1
#
_entry.id   AF-A0A3E2NI38-F1
#
_cell.length_a   1.000
_cell.length_b   1.000
_cell.length_c   1.000
_cell.angle_alpha   90.00
_cell.angle_beta   90.00
_cell.angle_gamma   90.00
#
_symmetry.space_group_name_H-M   'P 1'
#
loop_
_entity.id
_entity.type
_entity.pdbx_description
1 polymer ?
#
loop_
_entity_poly.entity_id
_entity_poly.type
_entity_poly.pdbx_seq_one_letter_code
_entity_poly.pdbx_strand_id
1 'polypeptide(L)'
;MSVFKMSKTLLKNIFHGPYTVPYPVKKKEPFERTRGKIGISIDDCIFCGMCERRCPTGAIQTEKAKTSWSIERLKCIQCGYCTEVCPKKCLTMENEYTAPSYGNVRDEYVKCTNIQSPGES
;
A
#
# COMPACT_ATOMS: atom_id res chain seq x y z
N MET A 1 15.20 48.83 -10.80
CA MET A 1 16.03 47.60 -10.87
C MET A 1 15.28 46.39 -10.29
N SER A 2 14.24 45.87 -10.97
CA SER A 2 13.52 44.65 -10.53
C SER A 2 13.23 43.70 -11.70
N VAL A 3 12.98 44.25 -12.90
CA VAL A 3 12.67 43.51 -14.13
C VAL A 3 13.81 42.58 -14.61
N PHE A 4 15.06 43.03 -14.54
CA PHE A 4 16.23 42.24 -15.00
C PHE A 4 16.57 41.04 -14.11
N LYS A 5 16.16 41.03 -12.84
CA LYS A 5 16.35 39.85 -11.98
C LYS A 5 15.43 38.69 -12.38
N MET A 6 14.22 39.00 -12.85
CA MET A 6 13.25 38.00 -13.30
C MET A 6 13.62 37.40 -14.66
N SER A 7 14.16 38.18 -15.60
CA SER A 7 14.56 37.65 -16.91
C SER A 7 15.67 36.60 -16.82
N LYS A 8 16.64 36.79 -15.91
CA LYS A 8 17.72 35.82 -15.65
C LYS A 8 17.17 34.48 -15.13
N THR A 9 16.18 34.52 -14.24
CA THR A 9 15.53 33.31 -13.71
C THR A 9 14.69 32.62 -14.78
N LEU A 10 14.00 33.38 -15.64
CA LEU A 10 13.24 32.86 -16.78
C LEU A 10 14.15 32.10 -17.76
N LEU A 11 15.25 32.71 -18.19
CA LEU A 11 16.24 32.05 -19.06
C LEU A 11 16.78 30.77 -18.41
N LYS A 12 17.14 30.82 -17.13
CA LYS A 12 17.63 29.66 -16.39
C LYS A 12 16.61 28.52 -16.36
N ASN A 13 15.33 28.81 -16.10
CA ASN A 13 14.27 27.79 -16.06
C ASN A 13 13.99 27.16 -17.43
N ILE A 14 14.14 27.90 -18.54
CA ILE A 14 13.99 27.33 -19.89
C ILE A 14 15.09 26.29 -20.17
N PHE A 15 16.34 26.55 -19.76
CA PHE A 15 17.46 25.63 -19.98
C PHE A 15 17.48 24.42 -19.03
N HIS A 16 16.94 24.53 -17.81
CA HIS A 16 16.87 23.40 -16.87
C HIS A 16 15.75 22.38 -17.20
N GLY A 17 14.92 22.66 -18.20
CA GLY A 17 13.81 21.79 -18.60
C GLY A 17 12.69 21.72 -17.55
N PRO A 18 11.60 21.01 -17.85
CA PRO A 18 10.53 20.82 -16.89
C PRO A 18 10.99 19.93 -15.73
N TYR A 19 10.71 20.35 -14.50
CA TYR A 19 10.96 19.54 -13.30
C TYR A 19 10.00 18.33 -13.18
N THR A 20 8.98 18.24 -14.03
CA THR A 20 7.95 17.20 -13.98
C THR A 20 8.47 15.87 -14.52
N VAL A 21 8.01 14.78 -13.90
CA VAL A 21 8.21 13.42 -14.43
C VAL A 21 7.00 13.09 -15.32
N PRO A 22 7.20 12.65 -16.58
CA PRO A 22 6.10 12.38 -17.49
C PRO A 22 5.37 11.07 -17.11
N TYR A 23 4.34 11.17 -16.28
CA TYR A 23 3.41 10.07 -16.04
C TYR A 23 2.41 9.96 -17.20
N PRO A 24 2.06 8.76 -17.71
CA PRO A 24 2.36 7.42 -17.21
C PRO A 24 3.63 6.75 -17.79
N VAL A 25 4.34 7.42 -18.71
CA VAL A 25 5.50 6.85 -19.43
C VAL A 25 6.67 6.54 -18.50
N LYS A 26 6.98 7.44 -17.57
CA LYS A 26 8.00 7.25 -16.53
C LYS A 26 7.35 7.40 -15.16
N LYS A 27 7.26 6.30 -14.41
CA LYS A 27 6.83 6.34 -13.00
C LYS A 27 7.97 6.86 -12.13
N LYS A 28 7.63 7.62 -11.09
CA LYS A 28 8.60 8.07 -10.08
C LYS A 28 9.00 6.87 -9.24
N GLU A 29 10.29 6.73 -8.97
CA GLU A 29 10.81 5.71 -8.06
C GLU A 29 10.29 5.96 -6.63
N PRO A 30 9.74 4.94 -5.96
CA PRO A 30 9.28 5.08 -4.59
C PRO A 30 10.49 5.23 -3.64
N PHE A 31 10.29 5.96 -2.55
CA PHE A 31 11.30 6.07 -1.49
C PHE A 31 11.33 4.80 -0.64
N GLU A 32 12.47 4.52 0.02
CA GLU A 32 12.68 3.29 0.82
C GLU A 32 11.65 3.07 1.94
N ARG A 33 11.07 4.14 2.49
CA ARG A 33 10.10 4.10 3.60
C ARG A 33 8.70 4.54 3.18
N THR A 34 8.35 4.34 1.92
CA THR A 34 7.01 4.68 1.42
C THR A 34 6.00 3.72 2.02
N ARG A 35 4.87 4.24 2.50
CA ARG A 35 3.75 3.41 2.98
C ARG A 35 2.82 3.11 1.81
N GLY A 36 2.96 1.93 1.22
CA GLY A 36 2.12 1.47 0.13
C GLY A 36 1.10 0.43 0.57
N LYS A 37 0.79 -0.50 -0.35
CA LYS A 37 -0.14 -1.62 -0.13
C LYS A 37 0.38 -2.56 0.97
N ILE A 38 -0.55 -3.20 1.66
CA ILE A 38 -0.23 -4.16 2.73
C ILE A 38 -0.18 -5.55 2.12
N GLY A 39 0.98 -6.19 2.20
CA GLY A 39 1.18 -7.59 1.86
C GLY A 39 1.02 -8.48 3.10
N ILE A 40 0.58 -9.73 2.88
CA ILE A 40 0.50 -10.74 3.92
C ILE A 40 1.19 -12.04 3.49
N SER A 41 2.05 -12.56 4.36
CA SER A 41 2.58 -13.92 4.28
C SER A 41 1.62 -14.85 5.05
N ILE A 42 0.71 -15.51 4.32
CA ILE A 42 -0.37 -16.29 4.93
C ILE A 42 0.15 -17.51 5.72
N ASP A 43 1.28 -18.08 5.31
CA ASP A 43 1.87 -19.26 5.95
C ASP A 43 2.34 -19.00 7.38
N ASP A 44 2.87 -17.80 7.64
CA ASP A 44 3.34 -17.38 8.96
C ASP A 44 2.22 -16.86 9.87
N CYS A 45 1.04 -16.60 9.29
CA CYS A 45 -0.09 -16.08 10.03
C CYS A 45 -0.68 -17.15 10.96
N ILE A 46 -0.84 -16.79 12.23
CA ILE A 46 -1.49 -17.61 13.27
C ILE A 46 -2.93 -17.15 13.56
N PHE A 47 -3.50 -16.28 12.72
CA PHE A 47 -4.85 -15.75 12.85
C PHE A 47 -5.17 -15.16 14.23
N CYS A 48 -4.19 -14.51 14.88
CA CYS A 48 -4.36 -13.99 16.25
C CYS A 48 -5.41 -12.88 16.40
N GLY A 49 -5.74 -12.17 15.31
CA GLY A 49 -6.74 -11.09 15.29
C GLY A 49 -6.26 -9.75 15.87
N MET A 50 -4.98 -9.60 16.22
CA MET A 50 -4.46 -8.31 16.74
C MET A 50 -4.48 -7.20 15.68
N CYS A 51 -4.22 -7.53 14.42
CA CYS A 51 -4.26 -6.58 13.31
C CYS A 51 -5.67 -5.99 13.10
N GLU A 52 -6.71 -6.81 13.22
CA GLU A 52 -8.11 -6.39 13.16
C GLU A 52 -8.47 -5.44 14.31
N ARG A 53 -8.16 -5.81 15.56
CA ARG A 53 -8.45 -4.99 16.74
C ARG A 53 -7.74 -3.64 16.75
N ARG A 54 -6.54 -3.56 16.16
CA ARG A 54 -5.77 -2.31 16.12
C ARG A 54 -6.07 -1.46 14.89
N CYS A 55 -6.79 -1.98 13.90
CA CYS A 55 -7.14 -1.25 12.69
C CYS A 55 -8.10 -0.09 13.02
N PRO A 56 -7.73 1.18 12.80
CA PRO A 56 -8.60 2.31 13.14
C PRO A 56 -9.87 2.38 12.28
N THR A 57 -9.85 1.80 11.08
CA THR A 57 -10.97 1.81 10.13
C THR A 57 -11.72 0.48 10.05
N GLY A 58 -11.28 -0.56 10.77
CA GLY A 58 -11.88 -1.90 10.68
C GLY A 58 -11.77 -2.53 9.28
N ALA A 59 -10.73 -2.20 8.52
CA ALA A 59 -10.53 -2.69 7.15
C ALA A 59 -10.11 -4.17 7.06
N ILE A 60 -9.61 -4.74 8.16
CA ILE A 60 -9.07 -6.10 8.22
C ILE A 60 -10.05 -6.99 8.97
N GLN A 61 -10.32 -8.18 8.45
CA GLN A 61 -11.11 -9.20 9.14
C GLN A 61 -10.33 -10.53 9.18
N THR A 62 -10.27 -11.15 10.36
CA THR A 62 -9.54 -12.41 10.58
C THR A 62 -10.47 -13.48 11.14
N GLU A 63 -10.62 -14.61 10.44
CA GLU A 63 -11.39 -15.75 10.93
C GLU A 63 -10.48 -16.93 11.28
N LYS A 64 -10.39 -17.26 12.57
CA LYS A 64 -9.58 -18.42 13.04
C LYS A 64 -10.13 -19.76 12.55
N ALA A 65 -11.44 -19.92 12.52
CA ALA A 65 -12.10 -21.18 12.15
C ALA A 65 -11.88 -21.54 10.68
N LYS A 66 -11.90 -20.55 9.78
CA LYS A 66 -11.67 -20.74 8.34
C LYS A 66 -10.21 -20.53 7.94
N THR A 67 -9.34 -20.19 8.89
CA THR A 67 -7.96 -19.76 8.63
C THR A 67 -7.89 -18.76 7.48
N SER A 68 -8.79 -17.78 7.51
CA SER A 68 -8.90 -16.74 6.49
C SER A 68 -8.56 -15.36 7.07
N TRP A 69 -7.92 -14.56 6.23
CA TRP A 69 -7.58 -13.18 6.51
C TRP A 69 -7.98 -12.36 5.30
N SER A 70 -8.73 -11.28 5.52
CA SER A 70 -9.21 -10.44 4.42
C SER A 70 -9.02 -8.96 4.71
N ILE A 71 -8.84 -8.19 3.65
CA ILE A 71 -8.64 -6.75 3.72
C ILE A 71 -9.48 -6.02 2.67
N GLU A 72 -10.27 -5.07 3.13
CA GLU A 72 -10.98 -4.12 2.28
C GLU A 72 -10.05 -2.95 1.94
N ARG A 73 -9.57 -2.92 0.70
CA ARG A 73 -8.55 -1.95 0.28
C ARG A 73 -9.03 -0.51 0.33
N LEU A 74 -10.31 -0.26 0.04
CA LEU A 74 -10.91 1.08 0.10
C LEU A 74 -11.04 1.64 1.53
N LYS A 75 -11.16 0.77 2.54
CA LYS A 75 -11.20 1.20 3.96
C LYS A 75 -9.82 1.38 4.56
N CYS A 76 -8.78 0.87 3.90
CA CYS A 76 -7.43 0.92 4.42
C CYS A 76 -6.77 2.28 4.19
N ILE A 77 -6.40 2.96 5.28
CA ILE A 77 -5.68 4.25 5.24
C ILE A 77 -4.14 4.10 5.22
N GLN A 78 -3.62 2.88 5.02
CA GLN A 78 -2.18 2.59 4.91
C GLN A 78 -1.34 3.14 6.09
N CYS A 79 -1.89 3.10 7.30
CA CYS A 79 -1.24 3.65 8.50
C CYS A 79 -0.03 2.83 8.99
N GLY A 80 0.01 1.52 8.72
CA GLY A 80 1.08 0.61 9.14
C GLY A 80 0.91 -0.01 10.55
N TYR A 81 -0.11 0.34 11.33
CA TYR A 81 -0.28 -0.24 12.67
C TYR A 81 -0.41 -1.76 12.69
N CYS A 82 -0.97 -2.35 11.64
CA CYS A 82 -1.13 -3.79 11.52
C CYS A 82 0.22 -4.52 11.41
N THR A 83 1.24 -3.92 10.79
CA THR A 83 2.59 -4.51 10.68
C THR A 83 3.35 -4.40 12.00
N GLU A 84 3.18 -3.30 12.72
CA GLU A 84 3.84 -3.07 14.02
C GLU A 84 3.28 -3.97 15.12
N VAL A 85 1.95 -4.18 15.16
CA VAL A 85 1.29 -4.97 16.20
C VAL A 85 1.41 -6.49 15.96
N CYS A 86 1.80 -6.92 14.76
CA CYS A 86 1.83 -8.33 14.42
C CYS A 86 2.99 -9.05 15.14
N PRO A 87 2.70 -10.05 16.02
CA PRO A 87 3.74 -10.73 16.80
C PRO A 87 4.64 -11.60 15.92
N LYS A 88 4.08 -12.15 14.84
CA LYS A 88 4.79 -12.98 13.85
C LYS A 88 5.43 -12.15 12.74
N LYS A 89 5.15 -10.84 12.67
CA LYS A 89 5.60 -9.95 11.59
C LYS A 89 5.30 -10.48 10.19
N CYS A 90 4.17 -11.17 10.02
CA CYS A 90 3.73 -11.71 8.72
C CYS A 90 3.10 -10.67 7.79
N LEU A 91 2.93 -9.42 8.24
CA LEU A 91 2.38 -8.34 7.46
C LEU A 91 3.50 -7.37 7.07
N THR A 92 3.54 -7.00 5.80
CA THR A 92 4.56 -6.10 5.24
C THR A 92 3.91 -4.86 4.63
N MET A 93 4.59 -3.73 4.76
CA MET A 93 4.26 -2.52 3.99
C MET A 93 5.08 -2.56 2.72
N GLU A 94 4.41 -2.70 1.58
CA GLU A 94 5.07 -2.66 0.29
C GLU A 94 5.30 -1.20 -0.16
N ASN A 95 6.28 -0.99 -1.02
CA ASN A 95 6.63 0.35 -1.53
C ASN A 95 5.77 0.78 -2.73
N GLU A 96 4.79 -0.03 -3.10
CA GLU A 96 3.89 0.21 -4.23
C GLU A 96 2.53 0.72 -3.74
N TYR A 97 1.97 1.71 -4.44
CA TYR A 97 0.62 2.17 -4.18
C TYR A 97 -0.41 1.10 -4.56
N THR A 98 -1.53 1.07 -3.83
CA THR A 98 -2.69 0.26 -4.21
C THR A 98 -3.21 0.74 -5.56
N ALA A 99 -3.42 -0.19 -6.49
CA ALA A 99 -4.02 0.14 -7.78
C ALA A 99 -5.44 0.71 -7.59
N PRO A 100 -5.88 1.66 -8.43
CA PRO A 100 -7.24 2.14 -8.39
C PRO A 100 -8.20 1.00 -8.73
N SER A 101 -9.19 0.76 -7.86
CA SER A 101 -10.22 -0.25 -8.08
C SER A 101 -11.58 0.37 -8.34
N TYR A 102 -12.35 -0.22 -9.26
CA TYR A 102 -13.75 0.14 -9.49
C TYR A 102 -14.63 -0.71 -8.55
N GLY A 103 -15.04 -0.14 -7.42
CA GLY A 103 -15.89 -0.80 -6.42
C GLY A 103 -15.14 -1.29 -5.16
N ASN A 104 -15.88 -1.94 -4.26
CA ASN A 104 -15.38 -2.45 -2.99
C ASN A 104 -14.55 -3.72 -3.20
N VAL A 105 -13.26 -3.57 -3.52
CA VAL A 105 -12.33 -4.70 -3.63
C VAL A 105 -11.95 -5.19 -2.24
N ARG A 106 -12.18 -6.49 -2.03
CA ARG A 106 -11.87 -7.21 -0.81
C ARG A 106 -10.97 -8.38 -1.18
N ASP A 107 -9.71 -8.29 -0.74
CA ASP A 107 -8.76 -9.37 -0.95
C ASP A 107 -8.96 -10.39 0.18
N GLU A 108 -9.09 -11.67 -0.17
CA GLU A 108 -9.23 -12.76 0.78
C GLU A 108 -8.08 -13.74 0.63
N TYR A 109 -7.39 -14.01 1.73
CA TYR A 109 -6.26 -14.92 1.81
C TYR A 109 -6.63 -16.06 2.75
N VAL A 110 -6.63 -17.28 2.23
CA VAL A 110 -6.95 -18.48 3.00
C VAL A 110 -5.68 -19.31 3.11
N LYS A 111 -5.31 -19.71 4.34
CA LYS A 111 -4.22 -20.66 4.51
C LYS A 111 -4.71 -22.03 4.07
N CYS A 112 -4.19 -22.51 2.95
CA CYS A 112 -4.54 -23.83 2.42
C CYS A 112 -3.89 -24.91 3.29
N THR A 113 -4.54 -25.33 4.38
CA THR A 113 -4.08 -26.50 5.15
C THR A 113 -4.35 -27.82 4.44
N ASN A 114 -5.21 -27.81 3.41
CA ASN A 114 -5.24 -28.74 2.28
C ASN A 114 -6.24 -28.20 1.24
N ILE A 115 -5.75 -27.92 0.02
CA ILE A 115 -6.49 -27.65 -1.23
C ILE A 115 -7.27 -26.32 -1.32
N GLN A 116 -6.97 -25.59 -2.42
CA GLN A 116 -7.64 -24.46 -3.08
C GLN A 116 -7.39 -23.03 -2.55
N SER A 117 -6.41 -22.38 -3.18
CA SER A 117 -6.27 -20.93 -3.29
C SER A 117 -7.46 -20.33 -4.06
N PRO A 118 -8.24 -19.40 -3.50
CA PRO A 118 -9.12 -18.56 -4.29
C PRO A 118 -8.25 -17.52 -5.01
N GLY A 119 -8.47 -17.38 -6.32
CA GLY A 119 -7.61 -16.65 -7.23
C GLY A 119 -7.52 -15.16 -6.96
N GLU A 120 -6.41 -14.61 -7.42
CA GLU A 120 -6.32 -13.24 -7.91
C GLU A 120 -7.49 -12.98 -8.88
N SER A 121 -8.36 -12.04 -8.53
CA SER A 121 -9.32 -11.42 -9.45
C SER A 121 -9.25 -9.91 -9.30
#